data_AF-A0A9E8MNF3-F1
#
_entry.id   AF-A0A9E8MNF3-F1
#
_cell.length_a   1.000
_cell.length_b   1.000
_cell.length_c   1.000
_cell.angle_alpha   90.00
_cell.angle_beta   90.00
_cell.angle_gamma   90.00
#
_symmetry.space_group_name_H-M   'P 1'
#
loop_
_entity.id
_entity.type
_entity.pdbx_description
1 polymer ?
#
loop_
_entity_poly.entity_id
_entity_poly.type
_entity_poly.pdbx_seq_one_letter_code
_entity_poly.pdbx_strand_id
1 'polypeptide(L)'
;MARTSTFAGTALAAAVLVAVPFLGAAGLGSSTTPSAGAVTASASAGEQDEPIIRMIDDVVADPAPAAGRARAAAVARALAAEPAGLQVAGRAKAAAAAAAAAAAAAAAAEAAEAAAQAAAAQAAAEAAAASSRATGGASAPAGSTAAGTCAGLPGGATAGAPGAASPLGVAGTTSSDLAQFAQAYNQIRVSNCLPPIPVERIRYDGCMEQRLFWMAEDPSTDPLSAWGHAGSQRSDGVPSTGCDGNLAGGTGNTGASVAQKWWDSSSHRASLYKPGASVAGVCILFAMTHGGVPNEPYSFTRAAARWASC
;
A
#
# COMPACT_ATOMS: atom_id res chain seq x y z
N MET A 1 48.82 31.59 7.81
CA MET A 1 48.13 31.80 9.10
C MET A 1 47.04 30.74 9.23
N ALA A 2 47.31 29.70 10.01
CA ALA A 2 46.40 28.59 10.24
C ALA A 2 45.45 28.92 11.39
N ARG A 3 44.15 28.63 11.23
CA ARG A 3 43.20 28.55 12.33
C ARG A 3 42.44 27.23 12.24
N THR A 4 42.85 26.31 13.08
CA THR A 4 42.11 25.12 13.50
C THR A 4 41.05 25.54 14.52
N SER A 5 39.80 25.08 14.32
CA SER A 5 38.77 25.09 15.36
C SER A 5 38.07 23.74 15.39
N THR A 6 38.48 22.92 16.35
CA THR A 6 37.79 21.73 16.86
C THR A 6 36.70 22.16 17.84
N PHE A 7 35.47 21.67 17.65
CA PHE A 7 34.48 21.59 18.72
C PHE A 7 34.01 20.14 18.84
N ALA A 8 34.41 19.52 19.95
CA ALA A 8 33.87 18.26 20.44
C ALA A 8 32.75 18.60 21.44
N GLY A 9 31.57 18.00 21.25
CA GLY A 9 30.44 18.14 22.15
C GLY A 9 29.73 16.80 22.30
N THR A 10 30.17 16.01 23.28
CA THR A 10 29.51 14.80 23.76
C THR A 10 28.29 15.19 24.59
N ALA A 11 27.09 14.74 24.20
CA ALA A 11 25.90 14.80 25.04
C ALA A 11 25.44 13.37 25.35
N LEU A 12 25.54 13.02 26.62
CA LEU A 12 25.10 11.78 27.25
C LEU A 12 23.57 11.85 27.42
N ALA A 13 22.81 10.92 26.82
CA ALA A 13 21.38 10.78 27.08
C ALA A 13 21.15 9.56 27.98
N ALA A 14 20.68 9.83 29.21
CA ALA A 14 20.32 8.83 30.20
C ALA A 14 18.99 8.15 29.82
N ALA A 15 18.98 6.82 29.80
CA ALA A 15 17.79 6.01 29.64
C ALA A 15 17.08 5.84 31.00
N VAL A 16 15.82 6.26 31.08
CA VAL A 16 14.93 5.98 32.22
C VAL A 16 14.08 4.76 31.87
N LEU A 17 14.37 3.64 32.51
CA LEU A 17 13.54 2.43 32.53
C LEU A 17 12.38 2.63 33.51
N VAL A 18 11.15 2.69 33.00
CA VAL A 18 9.94 2.59 33.82
C VAL A 18 9.39 1.16 33.68
N ALA A 19 9.56 0.37 34.73
CA ALA A 19 8.90 -0.91 34.92
C ALA A 19 7.47 -0.68 35.42
N VAL A 20 6.48 -1.24 34.74
CA VAL A 20 5.09 -1.29 35.21
C VAL A 20 4.78 -2.73 35.64
N PRO A 21 4.26 -2.96 36.86
CA PRO A 21 3.90 -4.30 37.29
C PRO A 21 2.58 -4.76 36.67
N PHE A 22 2.59 -6.00 36.17
CA PHE A 22 1.43 -6.81 35.85
C PHE A 22 0.63 -7.09 37.15
N LEU A 23 -0.63 -6.65 37.21
CA LEU A 23 -1.63 -7.20 38.13
C LEU A 23 -2.62 -8.05 37.32
N GLY A 24 -2.64 -9.35 37.63
CA GLY A 24 -3.66 -10.27 37.18
C GLY A 24 -4.96 -10.12 37.98
N ALA A 25 -6.07 -10.46 37.34
CA ALA A 25 -7.32 -10.78 38.01
C ALA A 25 -7.90 -12.04 37.35
N ALA A 26 -7.92 -13.12 38.14
CA ALA A 26 -8.70 -14.31 37.90
C ALA A 26 -10.19 -14.01 38.13
N GLY A 27 -11.06 -14.59 37.29
CA GLY A 27 -12.51 -14.53 37.47
C GLY A 27 -13.16 -15.75 36.84
N LEU A 28 -13.32 -16.80 37.67
CA LEU A 28 -14.16 -17.96 37.42
C LEU A 28 -15.64 -17.55 37.52
N GLY A 29 -16.49 -18.10 36.66
CA GLY A 29 -17.95 -17.91 36.75
C GLY A 29 -18.70 -18.75 35.71
N SER A 30 -19.26 -19.86 36.17
CA SER A 30 -19.90 -20.93 35.41
C SER A 30 -21.27 -20.59 34.82
N SER A 31 -21.61 -21.37 33.77
CA SER A 31 -22.90 -22.02 33.47
C SER A 31 -24.14 -21.17 33.19
N THR A 32 -24.68 -21.27 31.97
CA THR A 32 -25.94 -22.00 31.65
C THR A 32 -26.23 -21.99 30.14
N THR A 33 -26.26 -23.17 29.51
CA THR A 33 -27.13 -23.56 28.38
C THR A 33 -28.55 -23.85 28.92
N PRO A 34 -29.64 -24.00 28.11
CA PRO A 34 -29.71 -24.42 26.70
C PRO A 34 -30.74 -23.68 25.81
N SER A 35 -30.76 -23.94 24.50
CA SER A 35 -31.91 -24.54 23.81
C SER A 35 -31.65 -24.69 22.31
N ALA A 36 -32.03 -25.86 21.79
CA ALA A 36 -31.97 -26.25 20.39
C ALA A 36 -33.10 -25.60 19.57
N GLY A 37 -32.82 -25.37 18.29
CA GLY A 37 -33.81 -25.01 17.27
C GLY A 37 -33.28 -25.40 15.90
N ALA A 38 -33.51 -26.66 15.52
CA ALA A 38 -33.28 -27.15 14.17
C ALA A 38 -34.41 -26.65 13.27
N VAL A 39 -34.07 -26.10 12.10
CA VAL A 39 -35.03 -25.82 11.03
C VAL A 39 -34.49 -26.46 9.75
N THR A 40 -35.20 -27.50 9.32
CA THR A 40 -35.08 -28.16 8.02
C THR A 40 -36.12 -27.59 7.06
N ALA A 41 -35.73 -27.24 5.83
CA ALA A 41 -36.56 -27.28 4.63
C ALA A 41 -35.61 -27.24 3.41
N SER A 42 -35.43 -28.35 2.69
CA SER A 42 -36.28 -28.91 1.63
C SER A 42 -36.00 -28.27 0.27
N ALA A 43 -35.27 -29.01 -0.55
CA ALA A 43 -35.07 -28.77 -1.97
C ALA A 43 -36.35 -29.13 -2.75
N SER A 44 -36.68 -28.34 -3.76
CA SER A 44 -37.55 -28.76 -4.86
C SER A 44 -36.97 -28.22 -6.16
N ALA A 45 -36.54 -29.14 -7.01
CA ALA A 45 -36.27 -28.90 -8.43
C ALA A 45 -37.59 -28.62 -9.15
N GLY A 46 -37.57 -27.68 -10.08
CA GLY A 46 -38.69 -27.35 -10.95
C GLY A 46 -38.16 -26.58 -12.16
N GLU A 47 -38.08 -27.28 -13.28
CA GLU A 47 -37.62 -26.84 -14.58
C GLU A 47 -38.78 -26.16 -15.36
N GLN A 48 -38.42 -25.23 -16.26
CA GLN A 48 -39.12 -24.75 -17.47
C GLN A 48 -39.72 -23.33 -17.51
N ASP A 49 -39.43 -22.75 -18.68
CA ASP A 49 -40.08 -21.69 -19.47
C ASP A 49 -39.83 -20.20 -19.17
N GLU A 50 -39.14 -19.55 -20.15
CA GLU A 50 -39.27 -18.12 -20.45
C GLU A 50 -40.71 -17.80 -20.92
N PRO A 51 -41.21 -16.54 -20.77
CA PRO A 51 -41.06 -15.59 -21.89
C PRO A 51 -41.11 -14.07 -21.53
N ILE A 52 -40.55 -13.27 -22.45
CA ILE A 52 -41.04 -11.94 -22.92
C ILE A 52 -41.00 -10.74 -21.94
N ILE A 53 -40.10 -9.81 -22.25
CA ILE A 53 -40.10 -8.41 -21.78
C ILE A 53 -40.90 -7.55 -22.78
N ARG A 54 -42.05 -7.01 -22.38
CA ARG A 54 -42.66 -5.76 -22.91
C ARG A 54 -43.80 -5.21 -22.03
N MET A 55 -43.92 -3.87 -22.06
CA MET A 55 -44.99 -2.95 -21.60
C MET A 55 -44.95 -2.52 -20.13
N ILE A 56 -44.68 -1.26 -19.78
CA ILE A 56 -45.33 0.05 -20.05
C ILE A 56 -46.35 0.43 -18.94
N ASP A 57 -46.07 1.61 -18.36
CA ASP A 57 -46.86 2.66 -17.69
C ASP A 57 -47.58 2.51 -16.34
N ASP A 58 -47.30 3.57 -15.55
CA ASP A 58 -48.11 4.33 -14.60
C ASP A 58 -48.70 3.66 -13.34
N VAL A 59 -48.42 4.29 -12.19
CA VAL A 59 -49.46 4.77 -11.25
C VAL A 59 -48.84 5.61 -10.11
N VAL A 60 -49.29 6.86 -10.07
CA VAL A 60 -49.66 7.68 -8.88
C VAL A 60 -48.57 8.37 -8.05
N ALA A 61 -48.59 9.70 -8.17
CA ALA A 61 -48.12 10.65 -7.18
C ALA A 61 -49.04 10.66 -5.94
N ASP A 62 -48.45 10.71 -4.74
CA ASP A 62 -49.16 11.03 -3.49
C ASP A 62 -48.33 12.06 -2.69
N PRO A 63 -48.95 13.09 -2.06
CA PRO A 63 -48.23 14.19 -1.45
C PRO A 63 -47.83 13.91 0.01
N ALA A 64 -46.71 14.50 0.42
CA ALA A 64 -46.12 14.39 1.75
C ALA A 64 -47.04 14.81 2.92
N PRO A 65 -46.82 14.31 4.16
CA PRO A 65 -47.34 14.97 5.35
C PRO A 65 -46.27 15.83 6.04
N ALA A 66 -46.67 17.06 6.36
CA ALA A 66 -45.93 18.14 7.01
C ALA A 66 -45.47 17.88 8.48
N ALA A 67 -45.33 16.62 8.90
CA ALA A 67 -44.99 16.28 10.29
C ALA A 67 -43.47 16.36 10.61
N GLY A 68 -42.60 16.28 9.59
CA GLY A 68 -41.14 16.27 9.79
C GLY A 68 -40.53 17.64 10.13
N ARG A 69 -41.11 18.74 9.65
CA ARG A 69 -40.52 20.09 9.81
C ARG A 69 -40.74 20.68 11.22
N ALA A 70 -41.83 20.31 11.90
CA ALA A 70 -42.09 20.76 13.27
C ALA A 70 -41.10 20.14 14.29
N ARG A 71 -40.62 18.92 14.03
CA ARG A 71 -39.66 18.22 14.92
C ARG A 71 -38.23 18.79 14.80
N ALA A 72 -37.82 19.21 13.60
CA ALA A 72 -36.52 19.85 13.39
C ALA A 72 -36.40 21.22 14.08
N ALA A 73 -37.49 22.00 14.10
CA ALA A 73 -37.52 23.31 14.76
C ALA A 73 -37.48 23.22 16.31
N ALA A 74 -38.05 22.15 16.88
CA ALA A 74 -38.04 21.92 18.34
C ALA A 74 -36.64 21.52 18.86
N VAL A 75 -35.88 20.72 18.10
CA VAL A 75 -34.50 20.33 18.46
C VAL A 75 -33.54 21.53 18.39
N ALA A 76 -33.73 22.42 17.42
CA ALA A 76 -32.90 23.63 17.29
C ALA A 76 -33.09 24.63 18.45
N ARG A 77 -34.30 24.71 19.06
CA ARG A 77 -34.54 25.57 20.23
C ARG A 77 -34.04 24.97 21.55
N ALA A 78 -34.01 23.64 21.68
CA ALA A 78 -33.49 22.98 22.88
C ALA A 78 -31.95 23.14 23.03
N LEU A 79 -31.22 23.31 21.92
CA LEU A 79 -29.76 23.48 21.93
C LEU A 79 -29.29 24.92 22.24
N ALA A 80 -30.21 25.89 22.33
CA ALA A 80 -29.88 27.29 22.55
C ALA A 80 -29.89 27.71 24.05
N ALA A 81 -30.16 26.79 24.98
CA ALA A 81 -30.40 27.10 26.39
C ALA A 81 -29.56 26.23 27.35
N GLU A 82 -28.28 25.96 27.05
CA GLU A 82 -27.35 25.32 27.97
C GLU A 82 -26.07 26.16 28.22
N PRO A 83 -25.51 26.13 29.44
CA PRO A 83 -24.38 26.98 29.83
C PRO A 83 -23.10 26.65 29.06
N ALA A 84 -22.36 27.69 28.67
CA ALA A 84 -21.20 27.65 27.78
C ALA A 84 -20.02 26.75 28.21
N GLY A 85 -20.00 26.28 29.47
CA GLY A 85 -18.92 25.44 30.01
C GLY A 85 -18.94 23.97 29.56
N LEU A 86 -20.11 23.40 29.22
CA LEU A 86 -20.21 21.98 28.79
C LEU A 86 -19.89 21.75 27.30
N GLN A 87 -19.89 22.81 26.49
CA GLN A 87 -19.70 22.72 25.03
C GLN A 87 -18.26 22.32 24.63
N VAL A 88 -17.25 22.67 25.43
CA VAL A 88 -15.84 22.39 25.10
C VAL A 88 -15.51 20.90 25.28
N ALA A 89 -15.99 20.27 26.36
CA ALA A 89 -15.81 18.84 26.59
C ALA A 89 -16.56 17.98 25.57
N GLY A 90 -17.76 18.40 25.17
CA GLY A 90 -18.54 17.73 24.12
C GLY A 90 -17.85 17.77 22.75
N ARG A 91 -17.26 18.91 22.37
CA ARG A 91 -16.52 19.07 21.11
C ARG A 91 -15.23 18.25 21.08
N ALA A 92 -14.48 18.21 22.18
CA ALA A 92 -13.27 17.39 22.27
C ALA A 92 -13.59 15.89 22.13
N LYS A 93 -14.67 15.42 22.77
CA LYS A 93 -15.11 14.03 22.67
C LYS A 93 -15.62 13.69 21.25
N ALA A 94 -16.32 14.61 20.60
CA ALA A 94 -16.77 14.44 19.22
C ALA A 94 -15.60 14.40 18.22
N ALA A 95 -14.59 15.25 18.39
CA ALA A 95 -13.39 15.25 17.55
C ALA A 95 -12.57 13.96 17.72
N ALA A 96 -12.41 13.46 18.95
CA ALA A 96 -11.74 12.20 19.22
C ALA A 96 -12.50 10.99 18.62
N ALA A 97 -13.83 10.99 18.70
CA ALA A 97 -14.65 9.95 18.08
C ALA A 97 -14.56 9.97 16.54
N ALA A 98 -14.53 11.16 15.93
CA ALA A 98 -14.34 11.32 14.48
C ALA A 98 -12.96 10.84 14.02
N ALA A 99 -11.90 11.16 14.77
CA ALA A 99 -10.54 10.68 14.48
C ALA A 99 -10.43 9.15 14.60
N ALA A 100 -11.04 8.55 15.62
CA ALA A 100 -11.08 7.10 15.78
C ALA A 100 -11.86 6.39 14.65
N ALA A 101 -12.98 6.97 14.22
CA ALA A 101 -13.75 6.45 13.09
C ALA A 101 -12.97 6.54 11.76
N ALA A 102 -12.23 7.65 11.53
CA ALA A 102 -11.38 7.80 10.36
C ALA A 102 -10.22 6.78 10.35
N ALA A 103 -9.58 6.55 11.49
CA ALA A 103 -8.53 5.54 11.63
C ALA A 103 -9.06 4.12 11.38
N ALA A 104 -10.26 3.80 11.88
CA ALA A 104 -10.90 2.51 11.64
C ALA A 104 -11.29 2.32 10.15
N ALA A 105 -11.75 3.37 9.49
CA ALA A 105 -12.06 3.35 8.06
C ALA A 105 -10.79 3.16 7.20
N ALA A 106 -9.69 3.82 7.55
CA ALA A 106 -8.40 3.64 6.88
C ALA A 106 -7.87 2.21 7.03
N ALA A 107 -7.92 1.64 8.24
CA ALA A 107 -7.53 0.25 8.48
C ALA A 107 -8.41 -0.76 7.72
N ALA A 108 -9.72 -0.48 7.60
CA ALA A 108 -10.63 -1.31 6.83
C ALA A 108 -10.35 -1.21 5.32
N ALA A 109 -9.98 -0.03 4.81
CA ALA A 109 -9.58 0.16 3.41
C ALA A 109 -8.28 -0.58 3.08
N GLU A 110 -7.26 -0.50 3.95
CA GLU A 110 -6.01 -1.26 3.80
C GLU A 110 -6.27 -2.78 3.81
N ALA A 111 -7.16 -3.27 4.69
CA ALA A 111 -7.55 -4.68 4.73
C ALA A 111 -8.31 -5.11 3.48
N ALA A 112 -9.19 -4.26 2.94
CA ALA A 112 -9.91 -4.53 1.69
C ALA A 112 -8.98 -4.56 0.48
N GLU A 113 -7.98 -3.67 0.42
CA GLU A 113 -6.98 -3.68 -0.65
C GLU A 113 -6.08 -4.92 -0.57
N ALA A 114 -5.62 -5.30 0.64
CA ALA A 114 -4.88 -6.53 0.85
C ALA A 114 -5.67 -7.78 0.41
N ALA A 115 -6.98 -7.81 0.70
CA ALA A 115 -7.87 -8.89 0.27
C ALA A 115 -8.06 -8.92 -1.26
N ALA A 116 -8.22 -7.75 -1.90
CA ALA A 116 -8.32 -7.65 -3.35
C ALA A 116 -7.03 -8.09 -4.06
N GLN A 117 -5.86 -7.71 -3.54
CA GLN A 117 -4.56 -8.14 -4.07
C GLN A 117 -4.37 -9.66 -3.89
N ALA A 118 -4.78 -10.24 -2.77
CA ALA A 118 -4.74 -11.68 -2.54
C ALA A 118 -5.65 -12.45 -3.52
N ALA A 119 -6.87 -11.96 -3.76
CA ALA A 119 -7.80 -12.56 -4.72
C ALA A 119 -7.27 -12.49 -6.16
N ALA A 120 -6.66 -11.37 -6.55
CA ALA A 120 -6.04 -11.21 -7.87
C ALA A 120 -4.82 -12.15 -8.05
N ALA A 121 -4.01 -12.32 -7.01
CA ALA A 121 -2.88 -13.25 -7.03
C ALA A 121 -3.34 -14.71 -7.18
N GLN A 122 -4.42 -15.10 -6.49
CA GLN A 122 -5.00 -16.43 -6.61
C GLN A 122 -5.58 -16.68 -8.02
N ALA A 123 -6.33 -15.73 -8.58
CA ALA A 123 -6.85 -15.83 -9.95
C ALA A 123 -5.73 -15.94 -11.00
N ALA A 124 -4.63 -15.20 -10.82
CA ALA A 124 -3.45 -15.29 -11.69
C ALA A 124 -2.73 -16.64 -11.59
N ALA A 125 -2.66 -17.23 -10.39
CA ALA A 125 -2.09 -18.56 -10.16
C ALA A 125 -2.93 -19.66 -10.84
N GLU A 126 -4.25 -19.59 -10.76
CA GLU A 126 -5.16 -20.53 -11.42
C GLU A 126 -5.09 -20.42 -12.95
N ALA A 127 -5.01 -19.20 -13.49
CA ALA A 127 -4.83 -18.98 -14.93
C ALA A 127 -3.48 -19.53 -15.45
N ALA A 128 -2.40 -19.37 -14.67
CA ALA A 128 -1.09 -19.93 -15.01
C ALA A 128 -1.08 -21.47 -14.96
N ALA A 129 -1.80 -22.07 -14.01
CA ALA A 129 -1.96 -23.52 -13.92
C ALA A 129 -2.80 -24.10 -15.08
N ALA A 130 -3.78 -23.35 -15.58
CA ALA A 130 -4.56 -23.73 -16.76
C ALA A 130 -3.74 -23.67 -18.06
N SER A 131 -2.87 -22.66 -18.20
CA SER A 131 -2.03 -22.48 -19.41
C SER A 131 -0.93 -23.54 -19.54
N SER A 132 -0.42 -24.06 -18.41
CA SER A 132 0.61 -25.10 -18.38
C SER A 132 0.10 -26.51 -18.72
N ARG A 133 -1.24 -26.71 -18.80
CA ARG A 133 -1.85 -27.95 -19.33
C ARG A 133 -2.03 -27.99 -20.84
N ALA A 134 -1.90 -26.85 -21.54
CA ALA A 134 -2.27 -26.73 -22.96
C ALA A 134 -1.11 -26.85 -23.97
N THR A 135 0.15 -26.95 -23.53
CA THR A 135 1.34 -26.97 -24.42
C THR A 135 2.22 -28.21 -24.20
N GLY A 136 1.66 -29.39 -24.48
CA GLY A 136 2.46 -30.57 -24.78
C GLY A 136 2.97 -30.51 -26.22
N GLY A 137 4.18 -29.97 -26.44
CA GLY A 137 4.76 -29.87 -27.78
C GLY A 137 6.16 -29.25 -27.83
N ALA A 138 7.18 -30.10 -27.67
CA ALA A 138 8.55 -30.03 -28.19
C ALA A 138 9.21 -28.65 -28.45
N SER A 139 10.22 -28.30 -27.63
CA SER A 139 11.64 -28.36 -28.01
C SER A 139 12.50 -27.75 -26.91
N ALA A 140 13.29 -28.59 -26.25
CA ALA A 140 14.30 -28.18 -25.31
C ALA A 140 15.54 -27.65 -26.05
N PRO A 141 16.11 -26.48 -25.69
CA PRO A 141 17.52 -26.27 -25.89
C PRO A 141 18.29 -26.98 -24.78
N ALA A 142 19.15 -27.91 -25.18
CA ALA A 142 20.19 -28.46 -24.32
C ALA A 142 21.12 -27.33 -23.85
N GLY A 143 21.35 -27.24 -22.53
CA GLY A 143 22.22 -26.21 -21.96
C GLY A 143 22.35 -26.27 -20.44
N SER A 144 23.28 -27.13 -19.99
CA SER A 144 23.88 -27.19 -18.65
C SER A 144 23.09 -27.86 -17.51
N THR A 145 23.16 -29.20 -17.50
CA THR A 145 23.25 -29.99 -16.26
C THR A 145 24.67 -29.92 -15.70
N ALA A 146 24.98 -28.82 -15.01
CA ALA A 146 25.91 -28.85 -13.89
C ALA A 146 25.12 -28.38 -12.68
N ALA A 147 25.15 -29.14 -11.59
CA ALA A 147 24.70 -28.68 -10.28
C ALA A 147 25.66 -27.58 -9.79
N GLY A 148 25.65 -26.43 -10.47
CA GLY A 148 26.41 -25.24 -10.14
C GLY A 148 25.65 -24.47 -9.08
N THR A 149 26.35 -24.06 -8.03
CA THR A 149 25.84 -23.10 -7.06
C THR A 149 25.47 -21.79 -7.78
N CYS A 150 24.33 -21.18 -7.44
CA CYS A 150 23.96 -19.86 -7.95
C CYS A 150 25.13 -18.86 -7.72
N ALA A 151 25.22 -17.82 -8.55
CA ALA A 151 26.21 -16.75 -8.37
C ALA A 151 26.11 -16.14 -6.96
N GLY A 152 27.24 -15.75 -6.38
CA GLY A 152 27.26 -15.07 -5.08
C GLY A 152 26.71 -13.64 -5.14
N LEU A 153 26.41 -13.06 -3.98
CA LEU A 153 26.06 -11.65 -3.87
C LEU A 153 27.21 -10.75 -4.37
N PRO A 154 26.92 -9.72 -5.18
CA PRO A 154 27.93 -8.76 -5.57
C PRO A 154 28.35 -7.90 -4.35
N GLY A 155 29.63 -7.56 -4.29
CA GLY A 155 30.12 -6.55 -3.35
C GLY A 155 29.86 -5.12 -3.84
N GLY A 156 30.23 -4.14 -3.02
CA GLY A 156 30.17 -2.72 -3.36
C GLY A 156 29.07 -1.94 -2.63
N ALA A 157 28.86 -0.69 -3.06
CA ALA A 157 27.88 0.22 -2.52
C ALA A 157 27.22 1.02 -3.65
N THR A 158 26.00 1.49 -3.41
CA THR A 158 25.30 2.38 -4.36
C THR A 158 25.88 3.79 -4.29
N ALA A 159 25.65 4.61 -5.33
CA ALA A 159 26.12 6.00 -5.37
C ALA A 159 25.40 6.96 -4.40
N GLY A 160 24.45 6.45 -3.61
CA GLY A 160 23.59 7.24 -2.74
C GLY A 160 22.39 7.88 -3.47
N ALA A 161 21.50 8.46 -2.69
CA ALA A 161 20.33 9.22 -3.12
C ALA A 161 20.27 10.55 -2.37
N PRO A 162 19.70 11.61 -2.97
CA PRO A 162 19.80 12.96 -2.44
C PRO A 162 19.02 13.21 -1.15
N GLY A 163 18.00 12.40 -0.83
CA GLY A 163 17.10 12.66 0.29
C GLY A 163 16.38 14.01 0.17
N ALA A 164 16.09 14.45 -1.06
CA ALA A 164 15.41 15.71 -1.31
C ALA A 164 13.97 15.67 -0.79
N ALA A 165 13.42 16.82 -0.44
CA ALA A 165 12.00 16.96 -0.16
C ALA A 165 11.30 17.68 -1.30
N SER A 166 10.05 17.33 -1.57
CA SER A 166 9.20 18.02 -2.52
C SER A 166 8.81 19.43 -2.02
N PRO A 167 8.26 20.31 -2.88
CA PRO A 167 7.79 21.63 -2.47
C PRO A 167 6.74 21.60 -1.35
N LEU A 168 5.90 20.56 -1.29
CA LEU A 168 4.91 20.39 -0.21
C LEU A 168 5.43 19.58 0.99
N GLY A 169 6.74 19.27 1.03
CA GLY A 169 7.39 18.64 2.17
C GLY A 169 7.33 17.11 2.19
N VAL A 170 6.94 16.45 1.09
CA VAL A 170 7.05 14.99 0.97
C VAL A 170 8.53 14.62 0.91
N ALA A 171 8.98 13.72 1.79
CA ALA A 171 10.37 13.31 1.83
C ALA A 171 10.67 12.31 0.69
N GLY A 172 11.81 12.48 0.02
CA GLY A 172 12.25 11.65 -1.10
C GLY A 172 13.18 10.51 -0.69
N THR A 173 13.83 9.95 -1.71
CA THR A 173 14.62 8.72 -1.63
C THR A 173 15.87 8.97 -0.81
N THR A 174 16.04 8.22 0.28
CA THR A 174 17.25 8.28 1.09
C THR A 174 18.31 7.30 0.56
N SER A 175 19.58 7.55 0.90
CA SER A 175 20.65 6.59 0.61
C SER A 175 20.43 5.23 1.29
N SER A 176 19.73 5.22 2.44
CA SER A 176 19.35 3.99 3.14
C SER A 176 18.32 3.19 2.33
N ASP A 177 17.29 3.85 1.78
CA ASP A 177 16.27 3.18 0.95
C ASP A 177 16.91 2.50 -0.26
N LEU A 178 17.80 3.23 -0.96
CA LEU A 178 18.49 2.72 -2.13
C LEU A 178 19.42 1.55 -1.79
N ALA A 179 20.15 1.61 -0.67
CA ALA A 179 21.03 0.53 -0.23
C ALA A 179 20.24 -0.73 0.16
N GLN A 180 19.15 -0.56 0.92
CA GLN A 180 18.26 -1.66 1.30
C GLN A 180 17.62 -2.32 0.08
N PHE A 181 17.14 -1.52 -0.87
CA PHE A 181 16.60 -2.02 -2.14
C PHE A 181 17.67 -2.79 -2.93
N ALA A 182 18.87 -2.23 -3.11
CA ALA A 182 19.94 -2.87 -3.87
C ALA A 182 20.35 -4.23 -3.28
N GLN A 183 20.46 -4.30 -1.95
CA GLN A 183 20.78 -5.53 -1.24
C GLN A 183 19.67 -6.58 -1.42
N ALA A 184 18.42 -6.23 -1.13
CA ALA A 184 17.28 -7.15 -1.22
C ALA A 184 17.05 -7.62 -2.65
N TYR A 185 17.11 -6.71 -3.63
CA TYR A 185 16.95 -7.03 -5.05
C TYR A 185 17.97 -8.07 -5.52
N ASN A 186 19.25 -7.90 -5.18
CA ASN A 186 20.28 -8.87 -5.54
C ASN A 186 20.21 -10.17 -4.73
N GLN A 187 19.79 -10.12 -3.46
CA GLN A 187 19.51 -11.33 -2.67
C GLN A 187 18.43 -12.17 -3.34
N ILE A 188 17.32 -11.55 -3.75
CA ILE A 188 16.23 -12.22 -4.48
C ILE A 188 16.74 -12.81 -5.80
N ARG A 189 17.57 -12.07 -6.55
CA ARG A 189 18.15 -12.60 -7.80
C ARG A 189 18.99 -13.83 -7.53
N VAL A 190 19.94 -13.75 -6.59
CA VAL A 190 20.85 -14.84 -6.25
C VAL A 190 20.11 -16.07 -5.71
N SER A 191 19.12 -15.88 -4.82
CA SER A 191 18.34 -16.99 -4.26
C SER A 191 17.52 -17.74 -5.32
N ASN A 192 17.24 -17.08 -6.45
CA ASN A 192 16.53 -17.65 -7.59
C ASN A 192 17.45 -17.95 -8.77
N CYS A 193 18.76 -18.05 -8.53
CA CYS A 193 19.76 -18.38 -9.55
C CYS A 193 19.77 -17.42 -10.76
N LEU A 194 19.35 -16.17 -10.56
CA LEU A 194 19.46 -15.10 -11.54
C LEU A 194 20.82 -14.40 -11.37
N PRO A 195 21.51 -14.03 -12.46
CA PRO A 195 22.74 -13.24 -12.37
C PRO A 195 22.47 -11.93 -11.62
N PRO A 196 23.25 -11.56 -10.59
CA PRO A 196 23.04 -10.31 -9.88
C PRO A 196 23.39 -9.09 -10.75
N ILE A 197 22.84 -7.94 -10.39
CA ILE A 197 23.22 -6.64 -10.97
C ILE A 197 24.37 -6.07 -10.13
N PRO A 198 25.49 -5.62 -10.73
CA PRO A 198 26.53 -4.91 -9.99
C PRO A 198 25.93 -3.75 -9.19
N VAL A 199 26.29 -3.60 -7.91
CA VAL A 199 25.62 -2.67 -6.99
C VAL A 199 25.71 -1.22 -7.49
N GLU A 200 26.79 -0.85 -8.17
CA GLU A 200 27.01 0.46 -8.80
C GLU A 200 26.07 0.75 -10.00
N ARG A 201 25.35 -0.27 -10.49
CA ARG A 201 24.31 -0.15 -11.53
C ARG A 201 22.89 -0.16 -10.96
N ILE A 202 22.74 -0.21 -9.63
CA ILE A 202 21.47 0.06 -8.97
C ILE A 202 21.51 1.51 -8.48
N ARG A 203 20.71 2.37 -9.11
CA ARG A 203 20.86 3.82 -9.03
C ARG A 203 19.55 4.50 -8.67
N TYR A 204 19.69 5.62 -7.96
CA TYR A 204 18.63 6.60 -7.81
C TYR A 204 18.19 7.18 -9.17
N ASP A 205 16.90 7.41 -9.35
CA ASP A 205 16.33 8.07 -10.53
C ASP A 205 15.36 9.18 -10.12
N GLY A 206 15.79 10.43 -10.36
CA GLY A 206 15.00 11.61 -10.00
C GLY A 206 13.77 11.84 -10.88
N CYS A 207 13.71 11.24 -12.07
CA CYS A 207 12.51 11.33 -12.91
C CYS A 207 11.38 10.49 -12.32
N MET A 208 11.68 9.29 -11.82
CA MET A 208 10.72 8.47 -11.08
C MET A 208 10.37 9.10 -9.73
N GLU A 209 11.33 9.67 -9.00
CA GLU A 209 11.02 10.38 -7.75
C GLU A 209 10.04 11.54 -7.97
N GLN A 210 10.21 12.31 -9.05
CA GLN A 210 9.27 13.37 -9.41
C GLN A 210 7.86 12.85 -9.67
N ARG A 211 7.72 11.64 -10.24
CA ARG A 211 6.41 10.98 -10.42
C ARG A 211 5.80 10.58 -9.07
N LEU A 212 6.61 10.08 -8.14
CA LEU A 212 6.18 9.71 -6.80
C LEU A 212 5.78 10.92 -5.96
N PHE A 213 6.51 12.04 -6.06
CA PHE A 213 6.11 13.31 -5.45
C PHE A 213 4.78 13.81 -6.03
N TRP A 214 4.64 13.77 -7.36
CA TRP A 214 3.37 14.16 -7.99
C TRP A 214 2.18 13.36 -7.45
N MET A 215 2.34 12.06 -7.21
CA MET A 215 1.29 11.23 -6.60
C MET A 215 1.07 11.56 -5.11
N ALA A 216 2.16 11.73 -4.35
CA ALA A 216 2.10 12.01 -2.92
C ALA A 216 1.61 13.42 -2.57
N GLU A 217 1.64 14.33 -3.53
CA GLU A 217 1.19 15.71 -3.39
C GLU A 217 -0.28 15.92 -3.80
N ASP A 218 -0.99 14.84 -4.16
CA ASP A 218 -2.43 14.92 -4.45
C ASP A 218 -3.21 15.40 -3.19
N PRO A 219 -4.07 16.42 -3.29
CA PRO A 219 -4.75 16.96 -2.11
C PRO A 219 -5.93 16.09 -1.62
N SER A 220 -6.25 14.98 -2.29
CA SER A 220 -7.29 14.06 -1.85
C SER A 220 -6.89 13.35 -0.55
N THR A 221 -7.88 13.08 0.31
CA THR A 221 -7.70 12.19 1.46
C THR A 221 -7.83 10.71 1.08
N ASP A 222 -8.17 10.40 -0.17
CA ASP A 222 -8.20 9.04 -0.70
C ASP A 222 -6.77 8.63 -1.12
N PRO A 223 -6.13 7.65 -0.46
CA PRO A 223 -4.77 7.23 -0.80
C PRO A 223 -4.64 6.59 -2.19
N LEU A 224 -5.77 6.21 -2.81
CA LEU A 224 -5.81 5.72 -4.19
C LEU A 224 -5.99 6.85 -5.21
N SER A 225 -6.21 8.09 -4.78
CA SER A 225 -6.23 9.23 -5.69
C SER A 225 -4.84 9.47 -6.26
N ALA A 226 -4.78 9.82 -7.56
CA ALA A 226 -3.54 9.91 -8.34
C ALA A 226 -2.70 8.62 -8.44
N TRP A 227 -2.99 7.58 -7.65
CA TRP A 227 -2.24 6.33 -7.63
C TRP A 227 -2.36 5.60 -8.98
N GLY A 228 -1.21 5.32 -9.59
CA GLY A 228 -1.14 4.52 -10.80
C GLY A 228 -0.06 4.94 -11.79
N HIS A 229 0.03 4.18 -12.86
CA HIS A 229 0.92 4.41 -13.98
C HIS A 229 0.65 5.73 -14.70
N ALA A 230 1.55 6.11 -15.61
CA ALA A 230 1.40 7.32 -16.41
C ALA A 230 0.01 7.35 -17.08
N GLY A 231 -0.69 8.47 -16.91
CA GLY A 231 -2.09 8.63 -17.35
C GLY A 231 -3.10 8.66 -16.20
N SER A 232 -2.72 8.30 -14.96
CA SER A 232 -3.53 8.61 -13.79
C SER A 232 -3.70 10.13 -13.63
N GLN A 233 -4.78 10.54 -12.98
CA GLN A 233 -5.13 11.94 -12.77
C GLN A 233 -5.13 12.27 -11.27
N ARG A 234 -4.56 13.43 -10.93
CA ARG A 234 -4.75 14.03 -9.61
C ARG A 234 -6.15 14.62 -9.48
N SER A 235 -6.62 14.64 -8.24
CA SER A 235 -7.91 15.23 -7.86
C SER A 235 -8.00 16.73 -8.13
N ASP A 236 -6.87 17.44 -8.14
CA ASP A 236 -6.77 18.86 -8.49
C ASP A 236 -6.51 19.14 -9.97
N GLY A 237 -6.43 18.11 -10.81
CA GLY A 237 -6.21 18.24 -12.25
C GLY A 237 -4.78 18.63 -12.66
N VAL A 238 -3.82 18.66 -11.74
CA VAL A 238 -2.42 18.91 -12.08
C VAL A 238 -1.90 17.79 -13.00
N PRO A 239 -1.36 18.11 -14.20
CA PRO A 239 -0.91 17.10 -15.16
C PRO A 239 0.18 16.19 -14.62
N SER A 240 0.14 14.91 -15.01
CA SER A 240 1.16 13.90 -14.67
C SER A 240 2.58 14.35 -15.07
N THR A 241 3.52 14.28 -14.13
CA THR A 241 4.96 14.52 -14.36
C THR A 241 5.83 13.33 -13.97
N GLY A 242 7.08 13.31 -14.42
CA GLY A 242 8.07 12.29 -14.07
C GLY A 242 8.02 11.03 -14.94
N CYS A 243 8.80 10.02 -14.55
CA CYS A 243 8.97 8.75 -15.25
C CYS A 243 8.18 7.64 -14.55
N ASP A 244 7.65 6.72 -15.36
CA ASP A 244 6.93 5.54 -14.87
C ASP A 244 7.87 4.38 -14.52
N GLY A 245 7.34 3.41 -13.78
CA GLY A 245 8.03 2.19 -13.38
C GLY A 245 7.07 1.20 -12.72
N ASN A 246 7.60 0.11 -12.18
CA ASN A 246 6.83 -0.75 -11.29
C ASN A 246 6.55 0.02 -10.01
N LEU A 247 5.27 0.14 -9.64
CA LEU A 247 4.85 0.91 -8.47
C LEU A 247 4.59 -0.03 -7.28
N ALA A 248 4.92 0.43 -6.08
CA ALA A 248 4.54 -0.22 -4.83
C ALA A 248 4.26 0.85 -3.76
N GLY A 249 3.21 0.68 -2.97
CA GLY A 249 2.78 1.64 -1.97
C GLY A 249 2.43 0.97 -0.64
N GLY A 250 2.26 1.80 0.39
CA GLY A 250 1.69 1.39 1.68
C GLY A 250 2.55 1.69 2.89
N THR A 251 1.93 1.50 4.06
CA THR A 251 2.50 1.75 5.38
C THR A 251 3.57 0.72 5.75
N GLY A 252 4.67 1.18 6.36
CA GLY A 252 5.75 0.33 6.89
C GLY A 252 6.68 -0.26 5.84
N ASN A 253 6.55 0.17 4.58
CA ASN A 253 7.41 -0.28 3.50
C ASN A 253 8.82 0.32 3.63
N THR A 254 9.80 -0.46 3.17
CA THR A 254 11.21 -0.09 3.06
C THR A 254 11.71 -0.45 1.65
N GLY A 255 12.90 -0.01 1.27
CA GLY A 255 13.53 -0.43 0.02
C GLY A 255 13.60 -1.96 -0.12
N ALA A 256 13.83 -2.68 0.98
CA ALA A 256 13.83 -4.14 0.99
C ALA A 256 12.44 -4.75 0.80
N SER A 257 11.42 -4.23 1.50
CA SER A 257 10.08 -4.81 1.42
C SER A 257 9.42 -4.60 0.05
N VAL A 258 9.67 -3.45 -0.61
CA VAL A 258 9.14 -3.21 -1.97
C VAL A 258 9.82 -4.07 -3.02
N ALA A 259 11.12 -4.40 -2.85
CA ALA A 259 11.82 -5.35 -3.71
C ALA A 259 11.15 -6.74 -3.67
N GLN A 260 10.78 -7.19 -2.46
CA GLN A 260 10.06 -8.45 -2.25
C GLN A 260 8.65 -8.40 -2.85
N LYS A 261 7.87 -7.33 -2.60
CA LYS A 261 6.53 -7.16 -3.19
C LYS A 261 6.54 -7.27 -4.72
N TRP A 262 7.51 -6.66 -5.40
CA TRP A 262 7.63 -6.77 -6.85
C TRP A 262 8.07 -8.18 -7.31
N TRP A 263 8.82 -8.91 -6.52
CA TRP A 263 9.16 -10.30 -6.82
C TRP A 263 7.94 -11.23 -6.71
N ASP A 264 7.12 -11.03 -5.68
CA ASP A 264 5.94 -11.87 -5.42
C ASP A 264 4.80 -11.62 -6.43
N SER A 265 4.80 -10.46 -7.09
CA SER A 265 3.85 -10.14 -8.16
C SER A 265 4.38 -10.56 -9.54
N SER A 266 3.62 -11.39 -10.26
CA SER A 266 4.05 -11.96 -11.55
C SER A 266 4.39 -10.92 -12.61
N SER A 267 3.55 -9.89 -12.80
CA SER A 267 3.75 -8.83 -13.79
C SER A 267 4.96 -7.97 -13.44
N HIS A 268 5.10 -7.56 -12.18
CA HIS A 268 6.23 -6.77 -11.71
C HIS A 268 7.54 -7.54 -11.78
N ARG A 269 7.53 -8.82 -11.41
CA ARG A 269 8.69 -9.70 -11.53
C ARG A 269 9.13 -9.84 -12.98
N ALA A 270 8.19 -10.06 -13.90
CA ALA A 270 8.47 -10.18 -15.31
C ALA A 270 9.10 -8.90 -15.88
N SER A 271 8.62 -7.71 -15.49
CA SER A 271 9.13 -6.43 -16.00
C SER A 271 10.45 -5.98 -15.37
N LEU A 272 10.64 -6.22 -14.06
CA LEU A 272 11.77 -5.67 -13.29
C LEU A 272 12.87 -6.68 -12.98
N TYR A 273 12.56 -7.96 -12.79
CA TYR A 273 13.59 -8.98 -12.55
C TYR A 273 13.98 -9.71 -13.84
N LYS A 274 13.09 -9.72 -14.84
CA LYS A 274 13.29 -10.33 -16.17
C LYS A 274 14.03 -11.68 -16.10
N PRO A 275 13.46 -12.71 -15.45
CA PRO A 275 14.09 -14.03 -15.39
C PRO A 275 14.46 -14.53 -16.79
N GLY A 276 15.69 -15.03 -16.96
CA GLY A 276 16.21 -15.48 -18.26
C GLY A 276 16.80 -14.38 -19.16
N ALA A 277 16.67 -13.09 -18.81
CA ALA A 277 17.31 -12.01 -19.55
C ALA A 277 18.78 -11.81 -19.13
N SER A 278 19.61 -11.37 -20.09
CA SER A 278 20.98 -10.94 -19.81
C SER A 278 21.00 -9.66 -18.96
N VAL A 279 21.95 -9.58 -18.05
CA VAL A 279 22.22 -8.39 -17.20
C VAL A 279 23.34 -7.50 -17.73
N ALA A 280 23.92 -7.84 -18.89
CA ALA A 280 24.95 -7.03 -19.52
C ALA A 280 24.36 -5.68 -19.96
N GLY A 281 25.00 -4.57 -19.56
CA GLY A 281 24.53 -3.22 -19.88
C GLY A 281 23.22 -2.83 -19.19
N VAL A 282 22.87 -3.48 -18.08
CA VAL A 282 21.61 -3.20 -17.36
C VAL A 282 21.88 -2.34 -16.14
N CYS A 283 21.01 -1.35 -15.94
CA CYS A 283 20.81 -0.68 -14.67
C CYS A 283 19.42 -0.93 -14.12
N ILE A 284 19.34 -0.93 -12.79
CA ILE A 284 18.08 -0.89 -12.07
C ILE A 284 17.95 0.50 -11.47
N LEU A 285 16.91 1.19 -11.88
CA LEU A 285 16.61 2.54 -11.43
C LEU A 285 15.58 2.43 -10.31
N PHE A 286 15.73 3.23 -9.25
CA PHE A 286 14.88 3.18 -8.06
C PHE A 286 14.60 4.58 -7.52
N ALA A 287 13.38 4.78 -7.02
CA ALA A 287 12.98 5.94 -6.24
C ALA A 287 11.96 5.54 -5.18
N MET A 288 11.92 6.30 -4.09
CA MET A 288 11.00 6.13 -2.98
C MET A 288 10.64 7.48 -2.37
N THR A 289 9.38 7.67 -1.97
CA THR A 289 8.93 8.83 -1.20
C THR A 289 8.24 8.38 0.08
N HIS A 290 8.25 9.24 1.08
CA HIS A 290 7.76 9.01 2.43
C HIS A 290 6.78 10.10 2.83
N GLY A 291 5.61 9.69 3.32
CA GLY A 291 4.46 10.55 3.57
C GLY A 291 3.75 11.00 2.30
N GLY A 292 2.91 12.00 2.49
CA GLY A 292 2.06 12.59 1.46
C GLY A 292 1.09 13.59 2.09
N VAL A 293 0.58 14.47 1.25
CA VAL A 293 -0.44 15.44 1.65
C VAL A 293 -1.83 14.84 1.40
N PRO A 294 -2.87 15.28 2.13
CA PRO A 294 -2.81 16.19 3.27
C PRO A 294 -2.41 15.53 4.60
N ASN A 295 -2.45 14.20 4.72
CA ASN A 295 -2.42 13.54 6.04
C ASN A 295 -1.76 12.16 6.06
N GLU A 296 -0.90 11.83 5.10
CA GLU A 296 -0.20 10.55 5.12
C GLU A 296 1.05 10.60 6.00
N PRO A 297 1.22 9.66 6.94
CA PRO A 297 2.37 9.66 7.83
C PRO A 297 3.65 9.31 7.07
N TYR A 298 4.81 9.70 7.61
CA TYR A 298 6.13 9.33 7.04
C TYR A 298 6.29 7.82 6.81
N SER A 299 5.63 6.98 7.62
CA SER A 299 5.65 5.51 7.44
C SER A 299 4.91 5.02 6.19
N PHE A 300 4.03 5.84 5.59
CA PHE A 300 3.42 5.53 4.31
C PHE A 300 4.42 5.89 3.21
N THR A 301 4.70 4.95 2.31
CA THR A 301 5.69 5.18 1.26
C THR A 301 5.11 4.84 -0.10
N ARG A 302 5.69 5.47 -1.13
CA ARG A 302 5.49 5.11 -2.53
C ARG A 302 6.86 4.82 -3.11
N ALA A 303 6.99 3.76 -3.88
CA ALA A 303 8.24 3.37 -4.51
C ALA A 303 8.02 3.06 -5.99
N ALA A 304 9.06 3.32 -6.78
CA ALA A 304 9.11 3.00 -8.19
C ALA A 304 10.45 2.35 -8.53
N ALA A 305 10.42 1.33 -9.38
CA ALA A 305 11.64 0.75 -9.95
C ALA A 305 11.46 0.36 -11.42
N ARG A 306 12.54 0.45 -12.20
CA ARG A 306 12.54 -0.01 -13.60
C ARG A 306 13.86 -0.61 -14.04
N TRP A 307 13.75 -1.56 -14.96
CA TRP A 307 14.87 -2.12 -15.70
C TRP A 307 15.22 -1.20 -16.88
N ALA A 308 16.43 -0.68 -16.92
CA ALA A 308 16.91 0.24 -17.95
C ALA A 308 18.28 -0.18 -18.51
N SER A 309 18.67 0.44 -19.62
CA SER A 309 20.01 0.27 -20.18
C SER A 309 20.98 1.29 -19.59
N CYS A 310 22.22 0.84 -19.42
CA CYS A 310 23.43 1.59 -19.09
C CYS A 310 24.56 1.11 -20.00
#